data_AF-A0A0C5WWF0-F1
#
_entry.id   AF-A0A0C5WWF0-F1
#
_cell.length_a   1.000
_cell.length_b   1.000
_cell.length_c   1.000
_cell.angle_alpha   90.00
_cell.angle_beta   90.00
_cell.angle_gamma   90.00
#
_symmetry.space_group_name_H-M   'P 1'
#
loop_
_entity.id
_entity.type
_entity.pdbx_description
1 polymer ?
#
loop_
_entity_poly.entity_id
_entity_poly.type
_entity_poly.pdbx_seq_one_letter_code
_entity_poly.pdbx_strand_id
1 'polypeptide(L)'
;MHILICLLTILGSFSLPAFGTHFLAEEEQFYMDRFVFSGRYPDMETMEIHAERKKRVQFDVTGSFPKLESVVYKGSFGLLRSKIKGECPELSFVNLSCTSCKMDLDFRGEWKKSASIHIRNEQEPITIMLPKDVGVIVYTQVDVNSKVIAEGDLVKKGRGFWKKTFRNSLVGEAPVTLTFHVETRNGGAILLR
;
A
#
# COMPACT_ATOMS: atom_id res chain seq x y z
N MET A 1 -29.29 -47.20 -63.11
CA MET A 1 -29.41 -45.96 -63.91
C MET A 1 -29.24 -44.77 -62.99
N HIS A 2 -28.01 -44.29 -62.80
CA HIS A 2 -27.71 -42.99 -62.18
C HIS A 2 -26.42 -42.45 -62.81
N ILE A 3 -26.58 -41.41 -63.62
CA ILE A 3 -25.51 -40.51 -64.06
C ILE A 3 -25.46 -39.41 -63.01
N LEU A 4 -24.27 -39.10 -62.47
CA LEU A 4 -24.02 -37.74 -62.00
C LEU A 4 -22.56 -37.37 -62.22
N ILE A 5 -22.44 -36.22 -62.87
CA ILE A 5 -21.28 -35.62 -63.52
C ILE A 5 -20.52 -34.72 -62.54
N CYS A 6 -19.22 -34.61 -62.82
CA CYS A 6 -18.18 -33.78 -62.24
C CYS A 6 -18.54 -32.37 -61.76
N LEU A 7 -17.92 -32.04 -60.61
CA LEU A 7 -17.13 -30.83 -60.30
C LEU A 7 -17.50 -29.51 -60.99
N LEU A 8 -17.85 -28.53 -60.15
CA LEU A 8 -17.45 -27.13 -60.34
C LEU A 8 -17.23 -26.47 -58.97
N THR A 9 -15.95 -26.36 -58.61
CA THR A 9 -15.42 -25.47 -57.58
C THR A 9 -15.67 -24.03 -58.00
N ILE A 10 -16.49 -23.30 -57.23
CA ILE A 10 -16.50 -21.85 -57.26
C ILE A 10 -15.98 -21.36 -55.92
N LEU A 11 -14.75 -20.85 -55.95
CA LEU A 11 -14.15 -19.99 -54.94
C LEU A 11 -15.04 -18.76 -54.80
N GLY A 12 -15.88 -18.76 -53.76
CA GLY A 12 -16.64 -17.60 -53.30
C GLY A 12 -16.29 -17.34 -51.85
N SER A 13 -15.32 -16.44 -51.63
CA SER A 13 -14.97 -15.90 -50.33
C SER A 13 -16.14 -15.12 -49.75
N PHE A 14 -16.98 -15.79 -48.97
CA PHE A 14 -17.94 -15.14 -48.09
C PHE A 14 -17.29 -14.95 -46.73
N SER A 15 -16.72 -13.76 -46.55
CA SER A 15 -16.38 -13.21 -45.24
C SER A 15 -17.65 -13.08 -44.42
N LEU A 16 -17.85 -14.02 -43.49
CA LEU A 16 -18.78 -13.80 -42.37
C LEU A 16 -18.26 -12.62 -41.54
N PRO A 17 -19.13 -11.70 -41.09
CA PRO A 17 -18.69 -10.54 -40.35
C PRO A 17 -18.07 -11.02 -39.05
N ALA A 18 -16.80 -10.69 -38.84
CA ALA A 18 -16.20 -10.77 -37.53
C ALA A 18 -17.06 -9.92 -36.60
N PHE A 19 -17.77 -10.56 -35.67
CA PHE A 19 -18.23 -9.90 -34.46
C PHE A 19 -16.98 -9.49 -33.70
N GLY A 20 -16.43 -8.34 -34.10
CA GLY A 20 -15.49 -7.59 -33.30
C GLY A 20 -16.24 -7.25 -32.03
N THR A 21 -15.98 -8.00 -30.98
CA THR A 21 -16.06 -7.41 -29.65
C THR A 21 -15.02 -6.30 -29.66
N HIS A 22 -15.46 -5.11 -30.05
CA HIS A 22 -14.81 -3.89 -29.65
C HIS A 22 -14.94 -3.83 -28.12
N PHE A 23 -14.14 -4.64 -27.42
CA PHE A 23 -13.60 -4.18 -26.17
C PHE A 23 -12.76 -2.98 -26.59
N LEU A 24 -13.39 -1.81 -26.51
CA LEU A 24 -12.66 -0.60 -26.21
C LEU A 24 -11.86 -0.96 -24.96
N ALA A 25 -10.60 -1.33 -25.15
CA ALA A 25 -9.56 -0.94 -24.25
C ALA A 25 -9.58 0.59 -24.29
N GLU A 26 -10.58 1.19 -23.64
CA GLU A 26 -10.34 2.43 -22.94
C GLU A 26 -9.16 2.08 -22.05
N GLU A 27 -7.99 2.55 -22.45
CA GLU A 27 -6.88 2.71 -21.54
C GLU A 27 -7.48 3.42 -20.33
N GLU A 28 -7.82 2.66 -19.27
CA GLU A 28 -8.30 3.21 -18.00
C GLU A 28 -7.20 4.20 -17.62
N GLN A 29 -7.41 5.49 -17.91
CA GLN A 29 -6.55 6.55 -17.48
C GLN A 29 -6.82 6.65 -15.99
N PHE A 30 -6.14 5.78 -15.24
CA PHE A 30 -6.59 5.38 -13.91
C PHE A 30 -6.62 6.60 -12.99
N TYR A 31 -7.81 7.13 -12.76
CA TYR A 31 -8.03 8.24 -11.84
C TYR A 31 -7.53 7.86 -10.44
N MET A 32 -6.80 8.78 -9.81
CA MET A 32 -6.28 8.62 -8.46
C MET A 32 -6.79 9.78 -7.62
N ASP A 33 -7.51 9.45 -6.55
CA ASP A 33 -7.95 10.41 -5.56
C ASP A 33 -6.73 10.90 -4.78
N ARG A 34 -6.31 12.15 -5.03
CA ARG A 34 -5.13 12.76 -4.43
C ARG A 34 -5.53 13.73 -3.33
N PHE A 35 -5.04 13.48 -2.11
CA PHE A 35 -5.17 14.36 -0.95
C PHE A 35 -3.79 14.88 -0.57
N VAL A 36 -3.42 16.07 -1.04
CA VAL A 36 -2.11 16.66 -0.77
C VAL A 36 -2.25 17.75 0.28
N PHE A 37 -1.71 17.51 1.47
CA PHE A 37 -1.71 18.43 2.59
C PHE A 37 -0.33 19.09 2.73
N SER A 38 -0.10 20.14 1.94
CA SER A 38 1.19 20.86 1.85
C SER A 38 1.19 22.25 2.52
N GLY A 39 0.03 22.74 2.98
CA GLY A 39 -0.10 24.02 3.66
C GLY A 39 0.36 24.01 5.12
N ARG A 40 0.05 25.09 5.84
CA ARG A 40 0.26 25.19 7.29
C ARG A 40 -1.08 25.07 8.00
N TYR A 41 -1.17 24.13 8.94
CA TYR A 41 -2.40 23.84 9.67
C TYR A 41 -2.09 23.80 11.17
N PRO A 42 -1.99 24.98 11.83
CA PRO A 42 -1.47 25.09 13.19
C PRO A 42 -2.35 24.44 14.26
N ASP A 43 -3.64 24.28 13.97
CA ASP A 43 -4.65 23.79 14.93
C ASP A 43 -5.20 22.40 14.59
N MET A 44 -4.66 21.73 13.57
CA MET A 44 -5.10 20.37 13.23
C MET A 44 -4.46 19.36 14.18
N GLU A 45 -5.28 18.68 14.98
CA GLU A 45 -4.86 17.64 15.92
C GLU A 45 -5.03 16.23 15.34
N THR A 46 -6.00 16.05 14.44
CA THR A 46 -6.39 14.76 13.89
C THR A 46 -6.59 14.88 12.39
N MET A 47 -6.07 13.92 11.63
CA MET A 47 -6.33 13.77 10.20
C MET A 47 -7.01 12.44 9.93
N GLU A 48 -8.26 12.47 9.45
CA GLU A 48 -9.00 11.27 9.08
C GLU A 48 -9.34 11.24 7.60
N ILE A 49 -9.04 10.13 6.94
CA ILE A 49 -9.30 9.90 5.51
C ILE A 49 -10.14 8.63 5.37
N HIS A 50 -11.40 8.81 5.00
CA HIS A 50 -12.38 7.74 4.78
C HIS A 50 -12.54 7.54 3.27
N ALA A 51 -11.98 6.45 2.76
CA ALA A 51 -11.84 6.15 1.34
C ALA A 51 -12.31 4.74 0.98
N GLU A 52 -13.26 4.19 1.73
CA GLU A 52 -13.81 2.84 1.58
C GLU A 52 -14.42 2.57 0.20
N ARG A 53 -14.76 3.64 -0.55
CA ARG A 53 -15.34 3.59 -1.90
C ARG A 53 -14.38 4.09 -2.99
N LYS A 54 -13.10 4.32 -2.68
CA LYS A 54 -12.09 4.81 -3.62
C LYS A 54 -11.15 3.66 -4.02
N LYS A 55 -10.97 3.44 -5.32
CA LYS A 55 -10.12 2.36 -5.88
C LYS A 55 -8.63 2.70 -5.80
N ARG A 56 -8.26 3.98 -5.89
CA ARG A 56 -6.86 4.43 -5.91
C ARG A 56 -6.72 5.73 -5.16
N VAL A 57 -6.04 5.69 -4.01
CA VAL A 57 -5.84 6.84 -3.15
C VAL A 57 -4.36 7.15 -3.03
N GLN A 58 -4.01 8.42 -3.14
CA GLN A 58 -2.75 8.95 -2.68
C GLN A 58 -3.01 10.04 -1.64
N PHE A 59 -2.41 9.94 -0.46
CA PHE A 59 -2.40 11.06 0.48
C PHE A 59 -0.98 11.39 0.93
N ASP A 60 -0.64 12.67 0.83
CA ASP A 60 0.68 13.18 1.15
C ASP A 60 0.57 14.24 2.24
N VAL A 61 1.21 14.00 3.38
CA VAL A 61 1.37 14.96 4.47
C VAL A 61 2.76 15.56 4.34
N THR A 62 2.86 16.75 3.75
CA THR A 62 4.13 17.43 3.43
C THR A 62 4.22 18.86 3.97
N GLY A 63 3.11 19.41 4.46
CA GLY A 63 3.04 20.72 5.07
C GLY A 63 3.50 20.75 6.53
N SER A 64 3.07 21.78 7.28
CA SER A 64 3.42 21.98 8.69
C SER A 64 2.18 21.85 9.58
N PHE A 65 2.23 20.91 10.51
CA PHE A 65 1.13 20.51 11.40
C PHE A 65 1.64 20.39 12.84
N PRO A 66 1.90 21.53 13.51
CA PRO A 66 2.55 21.55 14.82
C PRO A 66 1.78 20.82 15.92
N LYS A 67 0.46 20.67 15.79
CA LYS A 67 -0.39 19.98 16.78
C LYS A 67 -0.92 18.62 16.32
N LEU A 68 -0.56 18.14 15.12
CA LEU A 68 -1.13 16.89 14.61
C LEU A 68 -0.60 15.70 15.40
N GLU A 69 -1.50 15.06 16.15
CA GLU A 69 -1.18 13.92 17.01
C GLU A 69 -1.44 12.60 16.32
N SER A 70 -2.43 12.56 15.40
CA SER A 70 -2.87 11.31 14.77
C SER A 70 -3.28 11.42 13.30
N VAL A 71 -2.95 10.38 12.54
CA VAL A 71 -3.39 10.17 11.15
C VAL A 71 -4.11 8.83 11.05
N VAL A 72 -5.35 8.84 10.56
CA VAL A 72 -6.19 7.65 10.38
C VAL A 72 -6.66 7.55 8.94
N TYR A 73 -6.43 6.39 8.33
CA TYR A 73 -6.92 6.04 7.00
C TYR A 73 -7.77 4.77 7.05
N LYS A 74 -8.93 4.81 6.40
CA LYS A 74 -9.80 3.65 6.19
C LYS A 74 -10.08 3.48 4.69
N GLY A 75 -9.69 2.34 4.15
CA GLY A 75 -9.99 1.93 2.78
C GLY A 75 -10.57 0.53 2.72
N SER A 76 -11.03 0.12 1.54
CA SER A 76 -11.57 -1.23 1.32
C SER A 76 -10.77 -2.02 0.31
N PHE A 77 -10.45 -1.44 -0.85
CA PHE A 77 -9.77 -2.17 -1.92
C PHE A 77 -8.92 -1.27 -2.82
N GLY A 78 -8.04 -1.89 -3.61
CA GLY A 78 -7.33 -1.24 -4.71
C GLY A 78 -5.91 -0.80 -4.36
N LEU A 79 -5.59 0.49 -4.43
CA LEU A 79 -4.25 1.02 -4.18
C LEU A 79 -4.28 2.14 -3.15
N LEU A 80 -3.40 2.05 -2.15
CA LEU A 80 -3.06 3.14 -1.25
C LEU A 80 -1.59 3.52 -1.45
N ARG A 81 -1.34 4.79 -1.77
CA ARG A 81 -0.04 5.43 -1.63
C ARG A 81 -0.10 6.46 -0.53
N SER A 82 0.85 6.43 0.40
CA SER A 82 0.95 7.50 1.37
C SER A 82 2.38 7.89 1.67
N LYS A 83 2.53 9.17 2.03
CA LYS A 83 3.81 9.73 2.41
C LYS A 83 3.60 10.71 3.56
N ILE A 84 4.33 10.50 4.65
CA ILE A 84 4.35 11.42 5.79
C ILE A 84 5.76 11.98 5.90
N LYS A 85 5.96 13.20 5.37
CA LYS A 85 7.25 13.94 5.41
C LYS A 85 7.13 15.40 5.83
N GLY A 86 5.95 15.83 6.25
CA GLY A 86 5.73 17.17 6.78
C GLY A 86 6.32 17.36 8.17
N GLU A 87 6.26 18.59 8.66
CA GLU A 87 6.62 18.93 10.03
C GLU A 87 5.46 18.59 10.96
N CYS A 88 5.52 17.40 11.59
CA CYS A 88 4.48 16.92 12.51
C CYS A 88 5.12 16.54 13.86
N PRO A 89 5.56 17.53 14.67
CA PRO A 89 6.34 17.26 15.87
C PRO A 89 5.57 16.48 16.95
N GLU A 90 4.24 16.61 16.99
CA GLU A 90 3.40 15.91 17.98
C GLU A 90 2.84 14.57 17.49
N LEU A 91 3.11 14.20 16.23
CA LEU A 91 2.56 12.99 15.61
C LEU A 91 3.08 11.75 16.33
N SER A 92 2.17 11.05 16.99
CA SER A 92 2.48 9.89 17.83
C SER A 92 1.68 8.66 17.45
N PHE A 93 0.67 8.80 16.59
CA PHE A 93 -0.18 7.70 16.16
C PHE A 93 -0.50 7.75 14.67
N VAL A 94 -0.29 6.64 13.98
CA VAL A 94 -0.74 6.47 12.58
C VAL A 94 -1.47 5.15 12.47
N ASN A 95 -2.67 5.15 11.90
CA ASN A 95 -3.44 3.94 11.67
C ASN A 95 -3.93 3.88 10.22
N LEU A 96 -3.42 2.91 9.47
CA LEU A 96 -3.77 2.68 8.06
C LEU A 96 -4.42 1.30 7.96
N SER A 97 -5.73 1.26 7.75
CA SER A 97 -6.48 0.03 7.60
C SER A 97 -7.09 -0.08 6.22
N CYS A 98 -6.88 -1.22 5.56
CA CYS A 98 -7.63 -1.59 4.37
C CYS A 98 -7.91 -3.10 4.35
N THR A 99 -8.99 -3.53 3.71
CA THR A 99 -9.28 -4.95 3.52
C THR A 99 -8.37 -5.56 2.44
N SER A 100 -8.33 -4.97 1.24
CA SER A 100 -7.59 -5.52 0.09
C SER A 100 -6.95 -4.41 -0.76
N CYS A 101 -6.02 -3.65 -0.17
CA CYS A 101 -5.30 -2.59 -0.87
C CYS A 101 -3.85 -2.96 -1.10
N LYS A 102 -3.32 -2.85 -2.31
CA LYS A 102 -1.86 -2.73 -2.45
C LYS A 102 -1.42 -1.45 -1.74
N MET A 103 -0.55 -1.54 -0.75
CA MET A 103 -0.09 -0.38 0.03
C MET A 103 1.37 -0.06 -0.29
N ASP A 104 1.65 1.22 -0.53
CA ASP A 104 2.99 1.77 -0.71
C ASP A 104 3.13 2.99 0.21
N LEU A 105 3.88 2.82 1.30
CA LEU A 105 3.86 3.72 2.45
C LEU A 105 5.28 4.26 2.71
N ASP A 106 5.45 5.58 2.68
CA ASP A 106 6.73 6.24 2.91
C ASP A 106 6.76 6.98 4.26
N PHE A 107 7.47 6.41 5.23
CA PHE A 107 7.68 6.95 6.57
C PHE A 107 9.05 7.61 6.75
N ARG A 108 9.81 7.86 5.68
CA ARG A 108 11.13 8.52 5.73
C ARG A 108 11.04 10.04 5.94
N GLY A 109 10.03 10.51 6.65
CA GLY A 109 9.92 11.90 7.09
C GLY A 109 10.84 12.18 8.27
N GLU A 110 10.91 13.44 8.68
CA GLU A 110 11.63 13.82 9.91
C GLU A 110 10.74 13.60 11.13
N TRP A 111 11.08 12.61 11.94
CA TRP A 111 10.33 12.30 13.17
C TRP A 111 10.95 13.02 14.37
N LYS A 112 10.18 13.87 15.04
CA LYS A 112 10.61 14.56 16.27
C LYS A 112 10.12 13.87 17.55
N LYS A 113 9.18 12.94 17.43
CA LYS A 113 8.55 12.20 18.53
C LYS A 113 8.39 10.73 18.15
N SER A 114 8.52 9.85 19.14
CA SER A 114 8.25 8.42 18.98
C SER A 114 6.78 8.19 18.67
N ALA A 115 6.49 7.25 17.75
CA ALA A 115 5.12 7.00 17.30
C ALA A 115 4.81 5.51 17.18
N SER A 116 3.52 5.18 17.36
CA SER A 116 2.96 3.87 17.06
C SER A 116 2.25 3.91 15.72
N ILE A 117 2.68 3.05 14.79
CA ILE A 117 2.16 2.95 13.44
C ILE A 117 1.48 1.59 13.27
N HIS A 118 0.17 1.59 13.08
CA HIS A 118 -0.64 0.40 12.84
C HIS A 118 -1.00 0.32 11.37
N ILE A 119 -0.65 -0.79 10.73
CA ILE A 119 -0.95 -1.05 9.32
C ILE A 119 -1.64 -2.40 9.22
N ARG A 120 -2.87 -2.41 8.73
CA ARG A 120 -3.64 -3.64 8.53
C ARG A 120 -4.06 -3.77 7.07
N ASN A 121 -3.79 -4.94 6.51
CA ASN A 121 -4.26 -5.38 5.20
C ASN A 121 -4.64 -6.86 5.27
N GLU A 122 -5.52 -7.40 4.42
CA GLU A 122 -5.90 -8.82 4.51
C GLU A 122 -5.41 -9.69 3.38
N GLN A 123 -5.05 -9.14 2.21
CA GLN A 123 -4.75 -9.96 1.03
C GLN A 123 -3.60 -9.38 0.20
N GLU A 124 -3.61 -8.07 -0.02
CA GLU A 124 -2.68 -7.41 -0.95
C GLU A 124 -1.31 -7.09 -0.30
N PRO A 125 -0.25 -6.88 -1.11
CA PRO A 125 1.06 -6.54 -0.60
C PRO A 125 1.11 -5.18 0.13
N ILE A 126 1.92 -5.10 1.18
CA ILE A 126 2.30 -3.88 1.89
C ILE A 126 3.78 -3.63 1.66
N THR A 127 4.12 -2.47 1.11
CA THR A 127 5.50 -1.96 1.03
C THR A 127 5.66 -0.78 1.96
N ILE A 128 6.67 -0.83 2.84
CA ILE A 128 6.96 0.21 3.83
C ILE A 128 8.40 0.66 3.62
N MET A 129 8.57 1.94 3.30
CA MET A 129 9.86 2.61 3.33
C MET A 129 10.10 3.15 4.75
N LEU A 130 11.07 2.58 5.44
CA LEU A 130 11.41 2.89 6.82
C LEU A 130 12.44 4.02 6.89
N PRO A 131 12.35 4.91 7.89
CA PRO A 131 13.39 5.91 8.14
C PRO A 131 14.69 5.24 8.62
N LYS A 132 15.82 5.89 8.34
CA LYS A 132 17.17 5.38 8.65
C LYS A 132 17.87 6.15 9.77
N ASP A 133 17.28 7.25 10.20
CA ASP A 133 17.80 8.24 11.14
C ASP A 133 17.16 8.13 12.54
N VAL A 134 16.20 7.22 12.74
CA VAL A 134 15.53 6.95 14.01
C VAL A 134 15.52 5.47 14.33
N GLY A 135 15.27 5.11 15.59
CA GLY A 135 15.02 3.73 15.99
C GLY A 135 13.77 3.19 15.28
N VAL A 136 13.82 1.97 14.77
CA VAL A 136 12.68 1.32 14.11
C VAL A 136 12.48 -0.07 14.69
N ILE A 137 11.26 -0.36 15.12
CA ILE A 137 10.80 -1.69 15.52
C ILE A 137 9.59 -2.06 14.68
N VAL A 138 9.60 -3.22 14.03
CA VAL A 138 8.47 -3.72 13.25
C VAL A 138 8.01 -5.06 13.80
N TYR A 139 6.82 -5.09 14.38
CA TYR A 139 6.10 -6.30 14.73
C TYR A 139 5.20 -6.70 13.56
N THR A 140 5.47 -7.87 12.96
CA THR A 140 4.65 -8.39 11.86
C THR A 140 3.77 -9.54 12.33
N GLN A 141 2.47 -9.45 12.09
CA GLN A 141 1.52 -10.54 12.29
C GLN A 141 1.07 -11.04 10.91
N VAL A 142 1.51 -12.26 10.56
CA VAL A 142 1.28 -12.87 9.25
C VAL A 142 0.80 -14.32 9.41
N ASP A 143 0.07 -14.84 8.44
CA ASP A 143 -0.29 -16.27 8.38
C ASP A 143 0.80 -17.13 7.72
N VAL A 144 0.53 -18.43 7.57
CA VAL A 144 1.46 -19.41 6.99
C VAL A 144 1.75 -19.19 5.50
N ASN A 145 0.84 -18.55 4.77
CA ASN A 145 0.96 -18.31 3.33
C ASN A 145 1.59 -16.95 3.02
N SER A 146 1.59 -16.04 4.00
CA SER A 146 2.17 -14.71 3.90
C SER A 146 3.69 -14.70 4.03
N LYS A 147 4.34 -13.74 3.36
CA LYS A 147 5.79 -13.56 3.38
C LYS A 147 6.17 -12.21 3.97
N VAL A 148 7.25 -12.17 4.74
CA VAL A 148 7.89 -10.92 5.16
C VAL A 148 9.29 -10.89 4.58
N ILE A 149 9.59 -9.84 3.82
CA ILE A 149 10.89 -9.56 3.23
C ILE A 149 11.40 -8.28 3.88
N ALA A 150 12.56 -8.35 4.51
CA ALA A 150 13.24 -7.18 5.06
C ALA A 150 14.54 -6.97 4.28
N GLU A 151 14.73 -5.76 3.79
CA GLU A 151 15.95 -5.31 3.12
C GLU A 151 16.83 -4.51 4.10
N GLY A 152 18.14 -4.40 3.80
CA GLY A 152 19.09 -3.62 4.58
C GLY A 152 19.46 -4.24 5.93
N ASP A 153 19.80 -3.38 6.90
CA ASP A 153 20.44 -3.76 8.16
C ASP A 153 19.46 -4.16 9.27
N LEU A 154 18.23 -4.55 8.89
CA LEU A 154 17.21 -4.95 9.86
C LEU A 154 17.54 -6.32 10.47
N VAL A 155 17.81 -6.32 11.77
CA VAL A 155 18.03 -7.54 12.54
C VAL A 155 16.67 -8.17 12.86
N LYS A 156 16.45 -9.38 12.33
CA LYS A 156 15.28 -10.19 12.65
C LYS A 156 15.46 -10.90 14.01
N LYS A 157 14.48 -10.73 14.89
CA LYS A 157 14.33 -11.50 16.14
C LYS A 157 13.02 -12.30 16.13
N GLY A 158 13.05 -13.47 16.76
CA GLY A 158 11.93 -14.42 16.82
C GLY A 158 12.16 -15.67 15.96
N ARG A 159 11.72 -16.82 16.47
CA ARG A 159 11.74 -18.13 15.78
C ARG A 159 10.31 -18.51 15.40
N GLY A 160 10.12 -19.06 14.20
CA GLY A 160 8.81 -19.54 13.71
C GLY A 160 8.13 -18.64 12.66
N PHE A 161 6.94 -19.05 12.24
CA PHE A 161 6.13 -18.35 11.23
C PHE A 161 5.38 -17.14 11.80
N TRP A 162 5.04 -17.18 13.08
CA TRP A 162 4.17 -16.21 13.74
C TRP A 162 4.98 -15.12 14.44
N LYS A 163 4.53 -13.85 14.32
CA LYS A 163 5.04 -12.69 15.08
C LYS A 163 6.56 -12.47 14.97
N LYS A 164 7.03 -12.19 13.76
CA LYS A 164 8.44 -11.77 13.54
C LYS A 164 8.63 -10.33 13.99
N THR A 165 9.76 -10.05 14.62
CA THR A 165 10.17 -8.70 14.98
C THR A 165 11.40 -8.31 14.18
N PHE A 166 11.39 -7.13 13.59
CA PHE A 166 12.54 -6.55 12.90
C PHE A 166 12.92 -5.26 13.61
N ARG A 167 14.22 -4.99 13.72
CA ARG A 167 14.72 -3.75 14.31
C ARG A 167 16.01 -3.29 13.66
N ASN A 168 16.23 -1.98 13.60
CA ASN A 168 17.52 -1.43 13.18
C ASN A 168 18.47 -1.27 14.40
N SER A 169 19.71 -0.86 14.14
CA SER A 169 20.74 -0.63 15.18
C SER A 169 20.41 0.54 16.10
N LEU A 170 19.66 1.54 15.62
CA LEU A 170 19.33 2.76 16.35
C LEU A 170 18.33 2.57 17.51
N VAL A 171 17.73 1.38 17.66
CA VAL A 171 16.82 1.09 18.77
C VAL A 171 17.58 1.09 20.10
N GLY A 172 17.27 2.07 20.95
CA GLY A 172 17.95 2.30 22.24
C GLY A 172 19.14 3.27 22.17
N GLU A 173 19.53 3.70 20.96
CA GLU A 173 20.58 4.69 20.73
C GLU A 173 20.00 6.04 20.29
N ALA A 174 19.02 6.03 19.38
CA ALA A 174 18.36 7.24 18.90
C ALA A 174 17.29 7.76 19.88
N PRO A 175 17.08 9.09 19.96
CA PRO A 175 16.09 9.71 20.86
C PRO A 175 14.64 9.41 20.44
N VAL A 176 14.42 9.07 19.17
CA VAL A 176 13.10 8.76 18.60
C VAL A 176 13.09 7.31 18.16
N THR A 177 11.99 6.61 18.46
CA THR A 177 11.74 5.25 17.98
C THR A 177 10.33 5.13 17.41
N LEU A 178 10.24 4.60 16.19
CA LEU A 178 8.97 4.27 15.55
C LEU A 178 8.66 2.79 15.72
N THR A 179 7.46 2.51 16.21
CA THR A 179 6.98 1.15 16.43
C THR A 179 5.88 0.83 15.44
N PHE A 180 6.16 -0.07 14.51
CA PHE A 180 5.23 -0.53 13.49
C PHE A 180 4.58 -1.84 13.93
N HIS A 181 3.25 -1.88 13.86
CA HIS A 181 2.42 -3.06 14.02
C HIS A 181 1.77 -3.36 12.68
N VAL A 182 2.33 -4.33 11.94
CA VAL A 182 1.93 -4.62 10.56
C VAL A 182 1.25 -5.98 10.51
N GLU A 183 -0.02 -6.00 10.12
CA GLU A 183 -0.83 -7.21 9.98
C GLU A 183 -1.14 -7.45 8.50
N THR A 184 -0.85 -8.66 8.03
CA THR A 184 -1.36 -9.18 6.75
C THR A 184 -1.86 -10.62 6.88
N ARG A 185 -2.78 -11.02 6.02
CA ARG A 185 -3.38 -12.36 5.98
C ARG A 185 -3.47 -12.86 4.52
N ASN A 186 -4.03 -14.05 4.35
CA ASN A 186 -4.41 -14.67 3.07
C ASN A 186 -3.32 -14.62 1.99
N GLY A 187 -2.06 -14.84 2.36
CA GLY A 187 -0.96 -14.85 1.40
C GLY A 187 -0.37 -13.48 1.05
N GLY A 188 -0.80 -12.41 1.72
CA GLY A 188 -0.22 -11.08 1.53
C GLY A 188 1.29 -11.03 1.87
N ALA A 189 2.00 -10.10 1.25
CA ALA A 189 3.44 -9.91 1.46
C ALA A 189 3.73 -8.57 2.14
N ILE A 190 4.62 -8.57 3.14
CA ILE A 190 5.16 -7.34 3.75
C ILE A 190 6.59 -7.16 3.26
N LEU A 191 6.87 -6.03 2.63
CA LEU A 191 8.19 -5.61 2.19
C LEU A 191 8.63 -4.41 3.05
N LEU A 192 9.70 -4.59 3.81
CA LEU A 192 10.34 -3.57 4.64
C LEU A 192 11.62 -3.11 3.96
N ARG A 193 11.73 -1.81 3.66
CA ARG A 193 12.82 -1.23 2.85
C ARG A 193 13.44 0.01 3.50
#